data_AF-F3Y883-F1
#
_entry.id   AF-F3Y883-F1
#
_cell.length_a   1.000
_cell.length_b   1.000
_cell.length_c   1.000
_cell.angle_alpha   90.00
_cell.angle_beta   90.00
_cell.angle_gamma   90.00
#
_symmetry.space_group_name_H-M   'P 1'
#
loop_
_entity.id
_entity.type
_entity.pdbx_description
1 polymer ?
#
loop_
_entity_poly.entity_id
_entity_poly.type
_entity_poly.pdbx_seq_one_letter_code
_entity_poly.pdbx_strand_id
1 'polypeptide(L)'
;MDGYGTDDKPLPLITGQDATIVGVKSIISGEQTQTIFKDTRILAKNTIEMIEAITNKKKVPVNDQKTYNNGARIVPTYLATPVSVDKSNYKSALIDSKYYTENDLNE
;
A
#
# COMPACT_ATOMS: atom_id res chain seq x y z
N MET A 1 29.15 -13.39 -12.55
CA MET A 1 28.10 -12.39 -12.30
C MET A 1 28.48 -11.68 -11.02
N ASP A 2 28.84 -10.39 -11.08
CA ASP A 2 29.34 -9.63 -9.93
C ASP A 2 28.19 -9.03 -9.09
N GLY A 3 27.11 -9.79 -8.92
CA GLY A 3 25.83 -9.34 -8.32
C GLY A 3 25.84 -9.30 -6.79
N TYR A 4 24.86 -8.59 -6.22
CA TYR A 4 24.53 -8.66 -4.79
C TYR A 4 23.80 -9.98 -4.46
N GLY A 5 23.74 -10.35 -3.18
CA GLY A 5 23.08 -11.56 -2.69
C GLY A 5 24.01 -12.68 -2.25
N THR A 6 25.32 -12.41 -2.15
CA THR A 6 26.31 -13.32 -1.54
C THR A 6 26.70 -12.81 -0.16
N ASP A 7 27.34 -13.65 0.65
CA ASP A 7 27.83 -13.27 1.98
C ASP A 7 28.81 -12.08 1.92
N ASP A 8 29.70 -12.08 0.93
CA ASP A 8 30.68 -11.00 0.69
C ASP A 8 30.06 -9.74 0.07
N LYS A 9 28.83 -9.83 -0.45
CA LYS A 9 28.13 -8.72 -1.11
C LYS A 9 26.62 -8.83 -0.82
N PRO A 10 26.20 -8.57 0.43
CA PRO A 10 24.82 -8.78 0.86
C PRO A 10 23.87 -7.83 0.14
N LEU A 11 22.61 -8.23 -0.01
CA LEU A 11 21.58 -7.34 -0.56
C LEU A 11 21.53 -6.02 0.24
N PRO A 12 21.43 -4.87 -0.44
CA PRO A 12 21.17 -3.61 0.25
C PRO A 12 19.76 -3.63 0.84
N LEU A 13 19.42 -2.61 1.62
CA LEU A 13 18.02 -2.40 2.00
C LEU A 13 17.21 -2.07 0.74
N ILE A 14 16.20 -2.89 0.46
CA ILE A 14 15.32 -2.73 -0.70
C ILE A 14 13.91 -2.41 -0.20
N THR A 15 13.45 -1.20 -0.49
CA THR A 15 12.09 -0.76 -0.20
C THR A 15 11.17 -1.00 -1.41
N GLY A 16 9.87 -0.84 -1.20
CA GLY A 16 8.89 -0.99 -2.27
C GLY A 16 7.52 -0.42 -1.88
N GLN A 17 6.55 -0.60 -2.77
CA GLN A 17 5.17 -0.20 -2.55
C GLN A 17 4.22 -1.26 -3.10
N ASP A 18 2.96 -1.13 -2.70
CA ASP A 18 1.78 -1.86 -3.15
C ASP A 18 1.59 -3.26 -2.55
N ALA A 19 2.57 -3.78 -1.81
CA ALA A 19 2.50 -5.14 -1.26
C ALA A 19 2.08 -6.17 -2.32
N THR A 20 2.74 -6.14 -3.48
CA THR A 20 2.53 -7.15 -4.52
C THR A 20 2.88 -8.54 -3.99
N ILE A 21 2.20 -9.59 -4.48
CA ILE A 21 2.47 -10.97 -4.05
C ILE A 21 3.96 -11.30 -4.16
N VAL A 22 4.60 -10.98 -5.29
CA VAL A 22 6.03 -11.21 -5.51
C VAL A 22 6.89 -10.43 -4.51
N GLY A 23 6.57 -9.17 -4.24
CA GLY A 23 7.31 -8.36 -3.27
C GLY A 23 7.17 -8.87 -1.85
N VAL A 24 5.99 -9.35 -1.46
CA VAL A 24 5.74 -9.93 -0.13
C VAL A 24 6.45 -11.28 0.01
N LYS A 25 6.42 -12.14 -1.02
CA LYS A 25 7.22 -13.38 -1.06
C LYS A 25 8.72 -13.10 -0.93
N SER A 26 9.23 -12.06 -1.61
CA SER A 26 10.62 -11.60 -1.49
C SER A 26 10.95 -11.08 -0.08
N ILE A 27 10.00 -10.41 0.60
CA ILE A 27 10.14 -10.03 2.02
C ILE A 27 10.20 -11.25 2.93
N ILE A 28 9.38 -12.27 2.66
CA ILE A 28 9.37 -13.53 3.42
C ILE A 28 10.70 -14.27 3.25
N SER A 29 11.23 -14.35 2.02
CA SER A 29 12.53 -14.97 1.72
C SER A 29 13.73 -14.19 2.24
N GLY A 30 13.54 -12.93 2.65
CA GLY A 30 14.59 -12.07 3.21
C GLY A 30 15.40 -11.31 2.18
N GLU A 31 14.90 -11.20 0.95
CA GLU A 31 15.53 -10.44 -0.12
C GLU A 31 15.08 -8.97 -0.11
N GLN A 32 13.79 -8.71 -0.31
CA GLN A 32 13.22 -7.37 -0.19
C GLN A 32 13.03 -7.02 1.29
N THR A 33 13.40 -5.81 1.70
CA THR A 33 13.35 -5.42 3.11
C THR A 33 11.96 -4.97 3.55
N GLN A 34 11.27 -4.19 2.71
CA GLN A 34 10.06 -3.48 3.12
C GLN A 34 9.17 -3.16 1.91
N THR A 35 7.85 -3.04 2.14
CA THR A 35 6.87 -2.51 1.19
C THR A 35 5.82 -1.65 1.89
N ILE A 36 5.14 -0.78 1.13
CA ILE A 36 4.00 0.00 1.64
C ILE A 36 2.70 -0.64 1.17
N PHE A 37 1.87 -1.12 2.11
CA PHE A 37 0.52 -1.57 1.84
C PHE A 37 -0.45 -0.38 1.73
N LYS A 38 -1.10 -0.29 0.57
CA LYS A 38 -2.18 0.66 0.28
C LYS A 38 -3.43 -0.14 -0.04
N ASP A 39 -4.33 -0.32 0.93
CA ASP A 39 -5.52 -1.15 0.76
C ASP A 39 -6.47 -0.53 -0.27
N THR A 40 -6.53 -1.17 -1.44
CA THR A 40 -7.40 -0.74 -2.56
C THR A 40 -8.88 -0.77 -2.19
N ARG A 41 -9.28 -1.59 -1.20
CA ARG A 41 -10.67 -1.67 -0.70
C ARG A 41 -11.05 -0.40 0.07
N ILE A 42 -10.10 0.21 0.80
CA ILE A 42 -10.31 1.50 1.48
C ILE A 42 -10.47 2.61 0.44
N LEU A 43 -9.62 2.62 -0.59
CA LEU A 43 -9.72 3.60 -1.67
C LEU A 43 -11.05 3.49 -2.42
N ALA A 44 -11.48 2.26 -2.73
CA ALA A 44 -12.77 2.00 -3.37
C ALA A 44 -13.95 2.44 -2.49
N LYS A 45 -13.92 2.11 -1.20
CA LYS A 45 -14.94 2.55 -0.23
C LYS A 45 -15.06 4.08 -0.20
N ASN A 46 -13.93 4.79 -0.04
CA ASN A 46 -13.94 6.25 -0.01
C ASN A 46 -14.47 6.84 -1.32
N THR A 47 -14.13 6.23 -2.46
CA THR A 47 -14.62 6.66 -3.77
C THR A 47 -16.13 6.49 -3.89
N ILE A 48 -16.67 5.36 -3.43
CA ILE A 48 -18.13 5.11 -3.38
C ILE A 48 -18.81 6.16 -2.49
N GLU A 49 -18.28 6.42 -1.29
CA GLU A 49 -18.82 7.43 -0.38
C GLU A 49 -18.85 8.83 -1.02
N MET A 50 -17.81 9.19 -1.79
CA MET A 50 -17.78 10.44 -2.54
C MET A 50 -18.86 10.47 -3.64
N ILE A 51 -19.00 9.39 -4.42
CA ILE A 51 -20.00 9.26 -5.47
C ILE A 51 -21.42 9.39 -4.88
N GLU A 52 -21.69 8.70 -3.77
CA GLU A 52 -22.97 8.78 -3.07
C GLU A 52 -23.26 10.18 -2.55
N ALA A 53 -22.26 10.86 -1.97
CA ALA A 53 -22.40 12.23 -1.49
C ALA A 53 -22.73 13.19 -2.65
N ILE A 54 -22.03 13.09 -3.77
CA ILE A 54 -22.30 13.89 -4.97
C ILE A 54 -23.72 13.64 -5.49
N THR A 55 -24.08 12.36 -5.65
CA THR A 55 -25.38 11.94 -6.21
C THR A 55 -26.54 12.43 -5.35
N ASN A 56 -26.38 12.36 -4.02
CA ASN A 56 -27.38 12.82 -3.06
C ASN A 56 -27.29 14.32 -2.73
N LYS A 57 -26.46 15.10 -3.45
CA LYS A 57 -26.24 16.54 -3.21
C LYS A 57 -25.82 16.85 -1.76
N LYS A 58 -25.06 15.97 -1.13
CA LYS A 58 -24.49 16.11 0.22
C LYS A 58 -23.04 16.59 0.14
N LYS A 59 -22.49 16.99 1.29
CA LYS A 59 -21.07 17.35 1.40
C LYS A 59 -20.20 16.11 1.17
N VAL A 60 -19.27 16.21 0.23
CA VAL A 60 -18.29 15.16 -0.07
C VAL A 60 -17.28 15.04 1.07
N PRO A 61 -17.02 13.83 1.61
CA PRO A 61 -16.02 13.64 2.66
C PRO A 61 -14.62 13.86 2.11
N VAL A 62 -13.87 14.76 2.74
CA VAL A 62 -12.47 15.08 2.44
C VAL A 62 -11.73 15.37 3.74
N ASN A 63 -10.43 15.07 3.80
CA ASN A 63 -9.59 15.32 4.98
C ASN A 63 -8.38 16.21 4.69
N ASP A 64 -8.17 16.58 3.42
CA ASP A 64 -7.13 17.53 2.98
C ASP A 64 -7.72 18.53 1.97
N GLN A 65 -7.47 19.81 2.20
CA GLN A 65 -7.89 20.90 1.30
C GLN A 65 -6.75 21.89 1.05
N LYS A 66 -5.49 21.43 1.15
CA LYS A 66 -4.30 22.29 1.11
C LYS A 66 -3.19 21.71 0.23
N THR A 67 -3.01 20.40 0.20
CA THR A 67 -1.80 19.76 -0.35
C THR A 67 -1.85 19.60 -1.87
N TYR A 68 -3.00 19.21 -2.43
CA TYR A 68 -3.08 18.79 -3.83
C TYR A 68 -3.43 19.95 -4.77
N ASN A 69 -2.43 20.78 -5.10
CA ASN A 69 -2.54 21.76 -6.18
C ASN A 69 -2.32 21.10 -7.54
N ASN A 70 -3.33 21.11 -8.40
CA ASN A 70 -3.22 20.56 -9.76
C ASN A 70 -2.80 21.60 -10.83
N GLY A 71 -2.33 22.77 -10.40
CA GLY A 71 -1.97 23.91 -11.25
C GLY A 71 -3.11 24.92 -11.47
N ALA A 72 -4.37 24.48 -11.37
CA ALA A 72 -5.54 25.36 -11.52
C ALA A 72 -6.20 25.70 -10.17
N ARG A 73 -6.20 24.75 -9.23
CA ARG A 73 -6.78 24.92 -7.89
C ARG A 73 -6.20 23.92 -6.91
N ILE A 74 -6.42 24.18 -5.63
CA ILE A 74 -6.28 23.16 -4.59
C ILE A 74 -7.49 22.24 -4.66
N VAL A 75 -7.25 20.94 -4.88
CA VAL A 75 -8.30 19.92 -4.99
C VAL A 75 -8.62 19.39 -3.58
N PRO A 76 -9.88 19.52 -3.11
CA PRO A 76 -10.32 18.84 -1.89
C PRO A 76 -10.17 17.33 -2.06
N THR A 77 -9.38 16.70 -1.19
CA THR A 77 -8.94 15.32 -1.34
C THR A 77 -9.17 14.53 -0.05
N TYR A 78 -9.38 13.23 -0.18
CA TYR A 78 -9.30 12.29 0.92
C TYR A 78 -8.03 11.45 0.79
N LEU A 79 -7.15 11.50 1.79
CA LEU A 79 -5.94 10.70 1.87
C LEU A 79 -6.22 9.47 2.73
N ALA A 80 -6.13 8.29 2.13
CA ALA A 80 -6.11 7.02 2.85
C ALA A 80 -4.73 6.78 3.46
N THR A 81 -4.67 6.34 4.72
CA THR A 81 -3.42 6.10 5.43
C THR A 81 -2.73 4.84 4.91
N PRO A 82 -1.50 4.92 4.37
CA PRO A 82 -0.72 3.74 4.01
C PRO A 82 -0.14 3.04 5.24
N VAL A 83 0.19 1.75 5.11
CA VAL A 83 0.80 0.94 6.17
C VAL A 83 2.18 0.45 5.73
N SER A 84 3.21 0.66 6.55
CA SER A 84 4.53 0.05 6.31
C SER A 84 4.48 -1.43 6.65
N VAL A 85 4.97 -2.27 5.73
CA VAL A 85 4.96 -3.73 5.85
C VAL A 85 6.36 -4.29 5.66
N ASP A 86 6.76 -5.14 6.58
CA ASP A 86 7.99 -5.94 6.53
C ASP A 86 7.71 -7.36 7.06
N LYS A 87 8.78 -8.14 7.25
CA LYS A 87 8.70 -9.53 7.72
C LYS A 87 8.05 -9.68 9.11
N SER A 88 8.08 -8.64 9.94
CA SER A 88 7.53 -8.66 11.30
C SER A 88 6.01 -8.51 11.34
N ASN A 89 5.38 -7.90 10.32
CA ASN A 89 3.97 -7.54 10.38
C ASN A 89 3.14 -7.93 9.13
N TYR A 90 3.72 -8.51 8.08
CA TYR A 90 2.99 -8.85 6.85
C TYR A 90 1.74 -9.72 7.08
N LYS A 91 1.79 -10.67 8.03
CA LYS A 91 0.63 -11.52 8.37
C LYS A 91 -0.53 -10.68 8.88
N SER A 92 -0.27 -9.78 9.83
CA SER A 92 -1.30 -8.89 10.38
C SER A 92 -1.83 -7.91 9.33
N ALA A 93 -0.94 -7.31 8.54
CA ALA A 93 -1.32 -6.31 7.55
C ALA A 93 -2.08 -6.89 6.34
N LEU A 94 -1.75 -8.12 5.90
CA LEU A 94 -2.22 -8.66 4.62
C LEU A 94 -3.12 -9.90 4.76
N ILE A 95 -2.87 -10.77 5.74
CA ILE A 95 -3.62 -12.02 5.94
C ILE A 95 -4.78 -11.82 6.91
N ASP A 96 -4.51 -11.26 8.09
CA ASP A 96 -5.56 -11.01 9.09
C ASP A 96 -6.58 -9.97 8.59
N SER A 97 -6.12 -9.03 7.76
CA SER A 97 -6.96 -8.07 7.05
C SER A 97 -7.73 -8.68 5.86
N LYS A 98 -7.49 -9.96 5.55
CA LYS A 98 -8.08 -10.71 4.44
C LYS A 98 -7.85 -10.05 3.07
N TYR A 99 -6.74 -9.34 2.92
CA TYR A 99 -6.34 -8.77 1.63
C TYR A 99 -5.80 -9.87 0.71
N TYR A 100 -4.98 -10.77 1.28
CA TYR A 100 -4.57 -12.02 0.68
C TYR A 100 -4.91 -13.20 1.60
N THR A 101 -4.88 -14.39 1.03
CA THR A 101 -4.89 -15.67 1.73
C THR A 101 -3.46 -16.16 1.97
N GLU A 102 -3.27 -17.10 2.91
CA GLU A 102 -1.95 -17.71 3.09
C GLU A 102 -1.47 -18.40 1.80
N ASN A 103 -2.39 -19.00 1.03
CA ASN A 103 -2.06 -19.67 -0.23
C ASN A 103 -1.52 -18.72 -1.30
N ASP A 104 -1.93 -17.45 -1.30
CA ASP A 104 -1.38 -16.47 -2.24
C ASP A 104 0.12 -16.20 -1.97
N LEU A 105 0.58 -16.45 -0.75
CA LEU A 105 1.95 -16.19 -0.29
C LEU A 105 2.79 -17.45 -0.07
N ASN A 106 2.16 -18.62 -0.06
CA ASN A 106 2.84 -19.91 -0.12
C ASN A 106 3.22 -20.20 -1.59
N GLU A 107 4.26 -21.01 -1.81
CA GLU A 107 5.07 -21.09 -3.07
C GLU A 107 6.03 -19.89 -3.22
#